data_AF-A0A959XC35-F1
#
_entry.id   AF-A0A959XC35-F1
#
_cell.length_a   1.000
_cell.length_b   1.000
_cell.length_c   1.000
_cell.angle_alpha   90.00
_cell.angle_beta   90.00
_cell.angle_gamma   90.00
#
_symmetry.space_group_name_H-M   'P 1'
#
loop_
_entity.id
_entity.type
_entity.pdbx_description
1 polymer ?
#
loop_
_entity_poly.entity_id
_entity_poly.type
_entity_poly.pdbx_seq_one_letter_code
_entity_poly.pdbx_strand_id
1 'polypeptide(L)'
;WGGFFVAHHYTRYLGDLSGGQAIGAILSREYGLSGSGVEFYAFPEIAKPKLYKDAYRERLDALALTSEEKHAVVEEVKVAFSLNQALFAELSRSLAA
;
A
#
# COMPACT_ATOMS: atom_id res chain seq x y z
N TRP A 1 -7.31 20.08 6.12
CA TRP A 1 -6.17 19.75 5.24
C TRP A 1 -6.06 18.23 5.14
N GLY A 2 -5.86 17.67 3.94
CA GLY A 2 -5.98 16.23 3.66
C GLY A 2 -4.65 15.48 3.46
N GLY A 3 -3.51 16.09 3.76
CA GLY A 3 -2.18 15.52 3.46
C GLY A 3 -1.92 14.16 4.12
N PHE A 4 -2.33 13.98 5.38
CA PHE A 4 -2.14 12.70 6.09
C PHE A 4 -2.98 11.57 5.51
N PHE A 5 -4.19 11.86 5.04
CA PHE A 5 -4.97 10.88 4.29
C PHE A 5 -4.21 10.39 3.05
N VAL A 6 -3.60 11.32 2.31
CA VAL A 6 -2.78 10.99 1.13
C VAL A 6 -1.55 10.15 1.50
N ALA A 7 -0.91 10.42 2.65
CA ALA A 7 0.22 9.64 3.14
C ALA A 7 -0.13 8.16 3.39
N HIS A 8 -1.24 7.90 4.08
CA HIS A 8 -1.71 6.53 4.34
C HIS A 8 -2.21 5.85 3.06
N HIS A 9 -2.93 6.57 2.21
CA HIS A 9 -3.40 6.09 0.92
C HIS A 9 -2.21 5.69 0.01
N TYR A 10 -1.18 6.54 -0.08
CA TYR A 10 0.06 6.24 -0.80
C TYR A 10 0.71 4.96 -0.27
N THR A 11 0.87 4.85 1.05
CA THR A 11 1.58 3.75 1.70
C THR A 11 0.89 2.40 1.44
N ARG A 12 -0.44 2.35 1.52
CA ARG A 12 -1.19 1.10 1.30
C ARG A 12 -1.37 0.78 -0.17
N TYR A 13 -2.06 1.64 -0.92
CA TYR A 13 -2.57 1.27 -2.24
C TYR A 13 -1.47 1.17 -3.32
N LEU A 14 -0.43 2.01 -3.29
CA LEU A 14 0.71 1.79 -4.19
C LEU A 14 1.52 0.55 -3.81
N GLY A 15 1.56 0.21 -2.51
CA GLY A 15 2.15 -1.04 -2.02
C GLY A 15 1.39 -2.26 -2.53
N ASP A 16 0.06 -2.25 -2.46
CA ASP A 16 -0.80 -3.35 -2.90
C ASP A 16 -0.73 -3.59 -4.42
N LEU A 17 -0.64 -2.50 -5.21
CA LEU A 17 -0.40 -2.54 -6.65
C LEU A 17 1.06 -2.80 -7.04
N SER A 18 1.96 -2.99 -6.06
CA SER A 18 3.37 -3.29 -6.26
C SER A 18 3.74 -4.62 -5.61
N GLY A 19 4.21 -4.61 -4.35
CA GLY A 19 4.59 -5.82 -3.63
C GLY A 19 3.41 -6.73 -3.31
N GLY A 20 2.21 -6.16 -3.12
CA GLY A 20 0.99 -6.93 -2.85
C GLY A 20 0.67 -7.95 -3.95
N GLN A 21 0.93 -7.62 -5.21
CA GLN A 21 0.73 -8.55 -6.34
C GLN A 21 1.62 -9.80 -6.21
N ALA A 22 2.87 -9.64 -5.77
CA ALA A 22 3.76 -10.77 -5.52
C ALA A 22 3.28 -11.61 -4.33
N ILE A 23 2.81 -10.97 -3.25
CA ILE A 23 2.26 -11.66 -2.07
C ILE A 23 1.02 -12.48 -2.46
N GLY A 24 0.08 -11.90 -3.21
CA GLY A 24 -1.11 -12.62 -3.68
C GLY A 24 -0.76 -13.85 -4.54
N ALA A 25 0.24 -13.73 -5.42
CA ALA A 25 0.74 -14.84 -6.22
C ALA A 25 1.41 -15.94 -5.37
N ILE A 26 2.16 -15.56 -4.33
CA ILE A 26 2.75 -16.51 -3.37
C ILE A 26 1.64 -17.26 -2.64
N LEU A 27 0.67 -16.55 -2.05
CA LEU A 27 -0.43 -17.17 -1.30
C LEU A 27 -1.24 -18.13 -2.18
N SER A 28 -1.55 -17.73 -3.42
CA SER A 28 -2.28 -18.59 -4.35
C SER A 28 -1.55 -19.91 -4.61
N ARG A 29 -0.24 -19.85 -4.79
CA ARG A 29 0.60 -21.03 -5.04
C ARG A 29 0.73 -21.90 -3.79
N GLU A 30 1.12 -21.33 -2.66
CA GLU A 30 1.42 -22.09 -1.43
C GLU A 30 0.19 -22.79 -0.85
N TYR A 31 -1.00 -22.19 -1.03
CA TYR A 31 -2.25 -22.71 -0.48
C TYR A 31 -3.20 -23.31 -1.53
N GLY A 32 -2.78 -23.41 -2.80
CA GLY A 32 -3.60 -23.97 -3.88
C GLY A 32 -4.90 -23.18 -4.14
N LEU A 33 -4.88 -21.86 -3.94
CA LEU A 33 -6.06 -21.01 -4.08
C LEU A 33 -6.29 -20.62 -5.54
N SER A 34 -7.56 -20.57 -5.94
CA SER A 34 -8.00 -20.20 -7.28
C SER A 34 -8.87 -18.94 -7.25
N GLY A 35 -8.31 -17.87 -6.69
CA GLY A 35 -8.97 -16.57 -6.56
C GLY A 35 -9.66 -16.36 -5.22
N SER A 36 -10.40 -17.36 -4.71
CA SER A 36 -11.00 -17.29 -3.38
C SER A 36 -9.94 -17.37 -2.27
N GLY A 37 -9.95 -16.40 -1.35
CA GLY A 37 -8.97 -16.22 -0.29
C GLY A 37 -7.84 -15.22 -0.61
N VAL A 38 -7.79 -14.69 -1.83
CA VAL A 38 -6.78 -13.71 -2.29
C VAL A 38 -7.40 -12.51 -3.00
N GLU A 39 -8.71 -12.31 -2.90
CA GLU A 39 -9.47 -11.25 -3.57
C GLU A 39 -8.96 -9.85 -3.19
N PHE A 40 -8.39 -9.70 -2.00
CA PHE A 40 -7.73 -8.46 -1.58
C PHE A 40 -6.66 -7.98 -2.56
N TYR A 41 -5.98 -8.91 -3.25
CA TYR A 41 -4.93 -8.59 -4.23
C TYR A 41 -5.47 -8.43 -5.66
N ALA A 42 -6.77 -8.63 -5.87
CA ALA A 42 -7.42 -8.53 -7.17
C ALA A 42 -7.98 -7.12 -7.39
N PHE A 43 -7.52 -6.45 -8.45
CA PHE A 43 -7.95 -5.10 -8.83
C PHE A 43 -8.59 -5.13 -10.23
N PRO A 44 -9.80 -5.70 -10.39
CA PRO A 44 -10.41 -5.93 -11.72
C PRO A 44 -10.65 -4.64 -12.50
N GLU A 45 -10.85 -3.51 -11.82
CA GLU A 45 -11.06 -2.19 -12.44
C GLU A 45 -9.73 -1.52 -12.86
N ILE A 46 -8.57 -2.06 -12.46
CA ILE A 46 -7.25 -1.53 -12.80
C ILE A 46 -6.59 -2.44 -13.83
N ALA A 47 -6.91 -2.22 -15.10
CA ALA A 47 -6.41 -3.05 -16.20
C ALA A 47 -4.87 -3.04 -16.34
N LYS A 48 -4.21 -1.92 -16.02
CA LYS A 48 -2.76 -1.75 -16.16
C LYS A 48 -2.16 -1.12 -14.89
N PRO A 49 -1.74 -1.93 -13.90
CA PRO A 49 -1.23 -1.43 -12.63
C PRO A 49 -0.09 -0.43 -12.77
N LYS A 50 0.85 -0.64 -13.71
CA LYS A 50 1.92 0.33 -13.97
C LYS A 50 1.38 1.72 -14.32
N LEU A 51 0.52 1.80 -15.33
CA LEU A 51 -0.05 3.07 -15.79
C LEU A 51 -0.88 3.76 -14.69
N TYR A 52 -1.63 2.98 -13.90
CA TYR A 52 -2.37 3.51 -12.77
C TYR A 52 -1.45 4.14 -11.73
N LYS A 53 -0.36 3.45 -11.35
CA LYS A 53 0.62 3.95 -10.38
C LYS A 53 1.35 5.18 -10.88
N ASP A 54 1.69 5.24 -12.17
CA ASP A 54 2.35 6.40 -12.78
C ASP A 54 1.40 7.61 -12.73
N ALA A 55 0.15 7.45 -13.16
CA ALA A 55 -0.86 8.49 -13.11
C ALA A 55 -1.23 8.91 -11.66
N TYR A 56 -1.14 7.99 -10.69
CA TYR A 56 -1.30 8.31 -9.27
C TYR A 56 -0.17 9.23 -8.78
N ARG A 57 1.08 8.96 -9.15
CA ARG A 57 2.24 9.81 -8.79
C ARG A 57 2.14 11.20 -9.42
N GLU A 58 1.76 11.28 -10.69
CA GLU A 58 1.51 12.56 -11.36
C GLU A 58 0.47 13.42 -10.61
N ARG A 59 -0.59 12.79 -10.07
CA ARG A 59 -1.59 13.49 -9.25
C ARG A 59 -1.03 13.96 -7.91
N LEU A 60 -0.11 13.21 -7.30
CA LEU A 60 0.60 13.66 -6.09
C LEU A 60 1.49 14.86 -6.38
N ASP A 61 2.24 14.81 -7.49
CA ASP A 61 3.15 15.88 -7.91
C ASP A 61 2.39 17.18 -8.23
N ALA A 62 1.15 17.06 -8.71
CA ALA A 62 0.26 18.18 -9.00
C ALA A 62 -0.39 18.82 -7.75
N LEU A 63 -0.21 18.24 -6.55
CA LEU A 63 -0.75 18.86 -5.33
C LEU A 63 0.01 20.15 -5.00
N ALA A 64 -0.74 21.24 -4.86
CA ALA A 64 -0.22 22.56 -4.50
C ALA A 64 0.13 22.66 -2.99
N LEU A 65 1.00 21.77 -2.52
CA LEU A 65 1.49 21.74 -1.14
C LEU A 65 2.71 22.66 -0.98
N THR A 66 2.74 23.39 0.12
CA THR A 66 3.93 24.08 0.59
C THR A 66 5.05 23.09 0.95
N SER A 67 6.29 23.57 1.06
CA SER A 67 7.42 22.73 1.47
C SER A 67 7.22 22.12 2.86
N GLU A 68 6.60 22.85 3.78
CA GLU A 68 6.27 22.38 5.13
C GLU A 68 5.23 21.25 5.09
N GLU A 69 4.16 21.42 4.31
CA GLU A 69 3.14 20.38 4.13
C GLU A 69 3.70 19.13 3.45
N LYS A 70 4.58 19.29 2.46
CA LYS A 70 5.29 18.15 1.83
C LYS A 70 6.12 17.39 2.87
N HIS A 71 6.84 18.10 3.73
CA HIS A 71 7.60 17.48 4.80
C HIS A 71 6.68 16.73 5.78
N ALA A 72 5.58 17.35 6.20
CA ALA A 72 4.60 16.72 7.08
C ALA A 72 3.99 15.44 6.46
N VAL A 73 3.68 15.44 5.16
CA VAL A 73 3.21 14.23 4.44
C VAL A 73 4.27 13.14 4.45
N VAL A 74 5.54 13.47 4.22
CA VAL A 74 6.63 12.48 4.24
C VAL A 74 6.84 11.88 5.63
N GLU A 75 6.79 12.70 6.69
CA GLU A 75 6.86 12.19 8.06
C GLU A 75 5.68 11.27 8.37
N GLU A 76 4.46 11.61 7.93
CA GLU A 76 3.30 10.75 8.10
C GLU A 76 3.40 9.43 7.30
N VAL A 77 4.03 9.44 6.12
CA VAL A 77 4.35 8.19 5.40
C VAL A 77 5.23 7.28 6.26
N LYS A 78 6.25 7.82 6.94
CA LYS A 78 7.09 7.03 7.85
C LYS A 78 6.29 6.47 9.03
N VAL A 79 5.33 7.22 9.56
CA VAL A 79 4.39 6.73 10.59
C VAL A 79 3.58 5.55 10.04
N ALA A 80 2.97 5.69 8.86
CA ALA A 80 2.19 4.63 8.23
C ALA A 80 3.03 3.35 8.00
N PHE A 81 4.28 3.47 7.54
CA PHE A 81 5.21 2.34 7.42
C PHE A 81 5.54 1.71 8.79
N SER A 82 5.71 2.52 9.83
CA SER A 82 6.01 2.03 11.18
C SER A 82 4.84 1.26 11.78
N LEU A 83 3.61 1.71 11.53
CA LEU A 83 2.39 1.01 11.93
C LEU A 83 2.27 -0.36 11.25
N ASN A 84 2.56 -0.44 9.95
CA ASN A 84 2.55 -1.73 9.23
C ASN A 84 3.62 -2.69 9.79
N GLN A 85 4.83 -2.19 10.07
CA GLN A 85 5.89 -3.00 10.71
C GLN A 85 5.49 -3.48 12.10
N ALA A 86 4.91 -2.60 12.92
CA ALA A 86 4.44 -2.95 14.26
C ALA A 86 3.37 -4.05 14.22
N LEU A 87 2.42 -3.97 13.27
CA LEU A 87 1.41 -5.00 13.04
C LEU A 87 2.03 -6.35 12.68
N PHE A 88 2.98 -6.39 11.74
CA PHE A 88 3.65 -7.65 11.37
C PHE A 88 4.47 -8.23 12.53
N ALA A 89 5.13 -7.37 13.31
CA ALA A 89 5.86 -7.80 14.50
C ALA A 89 4.92 -8.38 15.57
N GLU A 90 3.74 -7.78 15.75
CA GLU A 90 2.70 -8.29 16.65
C GLU A 90 2.16 -9.64 16.19
N LEU A 91 1.74 -9.76 14.93
CA LEU A 91 1.24 -11.01 14.37
C LEU A 91 2.28 -12.15 14.48
N SER A 92 3.56 -11.82 14.28
CA SER A 92 4.65 -12.79 14.41
C SER A 92 4.83 -13.29 15.83
N ARG A 93 4.69 -12.41 16.84
CA ARG A 93 4.71 -12.81 18.26
C ARG A 93 3.49 -13.67 18.61
N SER A 94 2.31 -13.31 18.11
CA SER A 94 1.08 -14.05 18.37
C SER A 94 1.06 -15.44 17.73
N LEU A 95 1.69 -15.63 16.56
CA LEU A 95 1.78 -16.92 15.89
C LEU A 95 2.81 -17.86 16.54
N ALA A 96 3.83 -17.31 17.20
CA ALA A 96 4.86 -18.08 17.89
C ALA A 96 4.44 -18.55 19.30
N ALA A 97 3.32 -18.06 19.82
CA ALA A 97 2.74 -18.42 21.12
C ALA A 97 1.77 -19.60 20.98
#